data_AF-A0A1I4TRS5-F1
#
_entry.id   AF-A0A1I4TRS5-F1
#
_cell.length_a   1.000
_cell.length_b   1.000
_cell.length_c   1.000
_cell.angle_alpha   90.00
_cell.angle_beta   90.00
_cell.angle_gamma   90.00
#
_symmetry.space_group_name_H-M   'P 1'
#
loop_
_entity.id
_entity.type
_entity.pdbx_description
1 polymer ?
#
loop_
_entity_poly.entity_id
_entity_poly.type
_entity_poly.pdbx_seq_one_letter_code
_entity_poly.pdbx_strand_id
1 'polypeptide(L)'
;MSSESSQKWLERNRPPRVQICYEVETGGALKKRELPLVVGILANLEGRDDSLVRKLADQRFIEIDRDNFDGVMEKVQPELVFGEFKTRPGIATGKIAFTKLDHFEPGYLVEHVDGLKELYGQRQRLRDLMAKIDGNRDLHDALTSELDKTSGQFGGWVEAAKPGDKDAAGGATDPAGLTPEALAALAPEALKAASDEQLKALSTEQKAALTEAQKAALSDEQRTLLG
;
A
#
# COMPACT_ATOMS: atom_id res chain seq x y z
N MET A 1 -49.09 17.78 -43.84
CA MET A 1 -48.82 17.34 -42.45
C MET A 1 -47.33 17.58 -42.24
N SER A 2 -47.02 18.82 -41.89
CA SER A 2 -45.82 19.56 -42.32
C SER A 2 -45.52 20.64 -41.28
N SER A 3 -44.31 20.69 -40.70
CA SER A 3 -43.80 21.98 -40.24
C SER A 3 -43.09 22.60 -41.44
N GLU A 4 -43.81 23.42 -42.22
CA GLU A 4 -43.17 24.19 -43.28
C GLU A 4 -42.04 25.03 -42.65
N SER A 5 -40.81 24.81 -43.12
CA SER A 5 -39.63 25.57 -42.72
C SER A 5 -39.92 27.07 -42.86
N SER A 6 -39.68 27.82 -41.79
CA SER A 6 -39.84 29.28 -41.75
C SER A 6 -39.03 30.00 -42.84
N GLN A 7 -38.00 29.35 -43.42
CA GLN A 7 -37.25 29.88 -44.55
C GLN A 7 -38.07 29.91 -45.85
N LYS A 8 -38.92 28.91 -46.10
CA LYS A 8 -39.77 28.83 -47.31
C LYS A 8 -40.87 29.89 -47.32
N TRP A 9 -41.27 30.36 -46.14
CA TRP A 9 -42.21 31.48 -45.97
C TRP A 9 -41.56 32.85 -46.28
N LEU A 10 -40.28 33.02 -45.96
CA LEU A 10 -39.52 34.27 -46.19
C LEU A 10 -39.14 34.50 -47.66
N GLU A 11 -39.03 33.44 -48.47
CA GLU A 11 -38.81 33.55 -49.93
C GLU A 11 -39.99 34.18 -50.67
N ARG A 12 -41.22 33.97 -50.17
CA ARG A 12 -42.44 34.37 -50.89
C ARG A 12 -42.86 35.83 -50.68
N ASN A 13 -42.46 36.47 -49.58
CA ASN A 13 -43.02 37.78 -49.20
C ASN A 13 -42.01 38.90 -48.88
N ARG A 14 -40.75 38.78 -49.36
CA ARG A 14 -39.75 39.85 -49.57
C ARG A 14 -38.38 39.19 -49.76
N PRO A 15 -37.99 38.81 -50.98
CA PRO A 15 -36.69 38.18 -51.19
C PRO A 15 -35.58 39.21 -50.88
N PRO A 16 -34.72 38.98 -49.87
CA PRO A 16 -33.54 39.80 -49.66
C PRO A 16 -32.60 39.60 -50.85
N ARG A 17 -32.11 40.70 -51.44
CA ARG A 17 -31.47 40.70 -52.77
C ARG A 17 -30.05 40.12 -52.83
N VAL A 18 -29.52 39.58 -51.74
CA VAL A 18 -28.22 38.89 -51.73
C VAL A 18 -28.27 37.78 -50.68
N GLN A 19 -28.17 36.54 -51.15
CA GLN A 19 -27.84 35.38 -50.33
C GLN A 19 -26.39 35.04 -50.66
N ILE A 20 -25.43 35.37 -49.80
CA ILE A 20 -24.07 34.81 -49.88
C ILE A 20 -24.12 33.52 -49.08
N CYS A 21 -24.41 32.42 -49.75
CA CYS A 21 -24.10 31.11 -49.21
C CYS A 21 -22.58 30.96 -49.26
N TYR A 22 -21.95 30.69 -48.12
CA TYR A 22 -20.57 30.21 -48.11
C TYR A 22 -20.60 28.74 -48.50
N GLU A 23 -20.61 28.49 -49.81
CA GLU A 23 -20.34 27.17 -50.36
C GLU A 23 -18.84 26.92 -50.20
N VAL A 24 -18.47 26.04 -49.27
CA VAL A 24 -17.07 25.67 -49.08
C VAL A 24 -16.68 24.75 -50.24
N GLU A 25 -16.24 25.37 -51.34
CA GLU A 25 -15.48 24.74 -52.41
C GLU A 25 -14.18 24.18 -51.79
N THR A 26 -14.27 22.99 -51.21
CA THR A 26 -13.10 22.30 -50.62
C THR A 26 -12.35 21.65 -51.77
N GLY A 27 -11.82 22.47 -52.68
CA GLY A 27 -11.33 22.10 -54.03
C GLY A 27 -10.34 20.94 -54.05
N GLY A 28 -10.84 19.71 -53.95
CA GLY A 28 -10.04 18.48 -53.96
C GLY A 28 -9.08 18.32 -52.78
N ALA A 29 -9.19 19.10 -51.69
CA ALA A 29 -8.32 18.93 -50.55
C ALA A 29 -8.69 17.65 -49.79
N LEU A 30 -8.05 16.54 -50.18
CA LEU A 30 -7.96 15.31 -49.42
C LEU A 30 -7.44 15.66 -48.02
N LYS A 31 -8.35 15.87 -47.07
CA LYS A 31 -8.03 15.96 -45.66
C LYS A 31 -7.44 14.59 -45.31
N LYS A 32 -6.11 14.49 -45.28
CA LYS A 32 -5.40 13.28 -44.83
C LYS A 32 -5.95 12.92 -43.47
N ARG A 33 -6.83 11.91 -43.42
CA ARG A 33 -7.30 11.31 -42.18
C ARG A 33 -6.29 10.23 -41.87
N GLU A 34 -5.36 10.56 -40.99
CA GLU A 34 -4.39 9.58 -40.50
C GLU A 34 -5.09 8.62 -39.54
N LEU A 35 -4.70 7.35 -39.59
CA LEU A 35 -5.22 6.35 -38.68
C LEU A 35 -4.76 6.68 -37.26
N PRO A 36 -5.63 6.58 -36.24
CA PRO A 36 -5.20 6.74 -34.86
C PRO A 36 -4.18 5.65 -34.52
N LEU A 37 -3.16 6.03 -33.75
CA LEU A 37 -2.21 5.07 -33.19
C LEU A 37 -2.91 4.26 -32.09
N VAL A 38 -3.25 3.01 -32.40
CA VAL A 38 -3.80 2.07 -31.43
C VAL A 38 -2.67 1.19 -30.90
N VAL A 39 -2.53 1.14 -29.59
CA VAL A 39 -1.52 0.30 -28.91
C VAL A 39 -2.22 -0.89 -28.26
N GLY A 40 -1.83 -2.10 -28.66
CA GLY A 40 -2.28 -3.33 -28.01
C GLY A 40 -1.36 -3.72 -26.87
N ILE A 41 -1.90 -3.87 -25.67
CA ILE A 41 -1.18 -4.37 -24.49
C ILE A 41 -1.60 -5.81 -24.23
N LEU A 42 -0.63 -6.71 -24.12
CA LEU A 42 -0.83 -8.12 -23.75
C LEU A 42 -0.22 -8.35 -22.37
N ALA A 43 -1.06 -8.66 -21.39
CA ALA A 43 -0.63 -8.89 -20.02
C ALA A 43 -1.59 -9.87 -19.31
N ASN A 44 -1.10 -10.54 -18.26
CA ASN A 44 -1.98 -11.23 -17.32
C ASN A 44 -2.61 -10.18 -16.39
N LEU A 45 -3.93 -10.03 -16.49
CA LEU A 45 -4.69 -9.02 -15.72
C LEU A 45 -5.58 -9.65 -14.65
N GLU A 46 -5.71 -10.98 -14.58
CA GLU A 46 -6.67 -11.64 -13.70
C GLU A 46 -6.08 -11.98 -12.32
N GLY A 47 -4.75 -12.04 -12.19
CA GLY A 47 -4.06 -12.33 -10.93
C GLY A 47 -4.29 -13.76 -10.37
N ARG A 48 -5.04 -14.60 -11.10
CA ARG A 48 -5.28 -16.02 -10.77
C ARG A 48 -4.23 -16.89 -11.46
N ASP A 49 -3.69 -17.88 -10.73
CA ASP A 49 -2.87 -18.96 -11.28
C ASP A 49 -3.74 -20.06 -11.93
N ASP A 50 -4.89 -19.70 -12.52
CA ASP A 50 -5.80 -20.71 -13.04
C ASP A 50 -5.27 -21.29 -14.35
N SER A 51 -5.12 -22.61 -14.35
CA SER A 51 -4.75 -23.47 -15.47
C SER A 51 -5.70 -23.42 -16.68
N LEU A 52 -6.81 -22.67 -16.56
CA LEU A 52 -7.87 -22.55 -17.57
C LEU A 52 -7.76 -21.26 -18.42
N VAL A 53 -6.56 -20.69 -18.55
CA VAL A 53 -6.33 -19.56 -19.45
C VAL A 53 -6.76 -19.94 -20.87
N ARG A 54 -7.79 -19.25 -21.38
CA ARG A 54 -8.29 -19.42 -22.75
C ARG A 54 -7.12 -19.21 -23.72
N LYS A 55 -6.97 -20.07 -24.74
CA LYS A 55 -5.89 -19.93 -25.73
C LYS A 55 -5.88 -18.51 -26.32
N LEU A 56 -4.69 -17.93 -26.48
CA LEU A 56 -4.53 -16.55 -26.94
C LEU A 56 -5.23 -16.27 -28.29
N ALA A 57 -5.32 -17.26 -29.17
CA ALA A 57 -6.01 -17.15 -30.45
C ALA A 57 -7.54 -16.92 -30.33
N ASP A 58 -8.15 -17.37 -29.23
CA ASP A 58 -9.59 -17.22 -28.96
C ASP A 58 -9.91 -15.99 -28.11
N GLN A 59 -8.88 -15.27 -27.64
CA GLN A 59 -9.02 -14.06 -26.85
C GLN A 59 -9.25 -12.86 -27.77
N ARG A 60 -10.24 -12.02 -27.42
CA ARG A 60 -10.54 -10.79 -28.16
C ARG A 60 -9.94 -9.59 -27.45
N PHE A 61 -9.38 -8.67 -28.22
CA PHE A 61 -9.00 -7.36 -27.70
C PHE A 61 -10.23 -6.56 -27.29
N ILE A 62 -10.12 -5.89 -26.16
CA ILE A 62 -11.14 -4.98 -25.63
C ILE A 62 -10.50 -3.59 -25.63
N GLU A 63 -11.22 -2.62 -26.19
CA GLU A 63 -10.79 -1.21 -26.18
C GLU A 63 -11.03 -0.61 -24.79
N ILE A 64 -10.01 0.05 -24.25
CA ILE A 64 -10.03 0.65 -22.91
C ILE A 64 -9.87 2.15 -23.04
N ASP A 65 -10.84 2.88 -22.50
CA ASP A 65 -10.92 4.34 -22.42
C ASP A 65 -11.17 4.76 -20.97
N ARG A 66 -11.03 6.08 -20.70
CA ARG A 66 -11.28 6.66 -19.37
C ARG A 66 -12.68 6.35 -18.83
N ASP A 67 -13.68 6.30 -19.71
CA ASP A 67 -15.08 6.15 -19.31
C ASP A 67 -15.51 4.68 -19.18
N ASN A 68 -14.77 3.73 -19.78
CA ASN A 68 -15.13 2.32 -19.80
C ASN A 68 -14.26 1.43 -18.90
N PHE A 69 -13.22 1.99 -18.28
CA PHE A 69 -12.21 1.25 -17.52
C PHE A 69 -12.82 0.37 -16.43
N ASP A 70 -13.69 0.92 -15.58
CA ASP A 70 -14.34 0.17 -14.50
C ASP A 70 -15.21 -0.97 -15.03
N GLY A 71 -15.91 -0.76 -16.14
CA GLY A 71 -16.73 -1.80 -16.76
C GLY A 71 -15.91 -2.91 -17.42
N VAL A 72 -14.69 -2.63 -17.86
CA VAL A 72 -13.73 -3.66 -18.32
C VAL A 72 -13.15 -4.39 -17.12
N MET A 73 -12.78 -3.67 -16.07
CA MET A 73 -12.22 -4.23 -14.84
C MET A 73 -13.21 -5.18 -14.13
N GLU A 74 -14.49 -4.83 -14.07
CA GLU A 74 -15.56 -5.68 -13.54
C GLU A 74 -15.73 -7.00 -14.32
N LYS A 75 -15.40 -7.02 -15.62
CA LYS A 75 -15.45 -8.25 -16.44
C LYS A 75 -14.22 -9.12 -16.26
N VAL A 76 -13.05 -8.50 -16.09
CA VAL A 76 -11.78 -9.20 -15.86
C VAL A 76 -11.75 -9.78 -14.45
N GLN A 77 -12.32 -9.07 -13.46
CA GLN A 77 -12.31 -9.42 -12.04
C GLN A 77 -10.92 -9.84 -11.55
N PRO A 78 -9.94 -8.92 -11.59
CA PRO A 78 -8.64 -9.18 -10.99
C PRO A 78 -8.80 -9.63 -9.54
N GLU A 79 -8.17 -10.75 -9.22
CA GLU A 79 -8.16 -11.34 -7.89
C GLU A 79 -6.74 -11.34 -7.34
N LEU A 80 -6.58 -10.88 -6.11
CA LEU A 80 -5.35 -11.00 -5.35
C LEU A 80 -5.53 -12.07 -4.29
N VAL A 81 -4.76 -13.15 -4.44
CA VAL A 81 -4.60 -14.19 -3.42
C VAL A 81 -3.31 -13.90 -2.68
N PHE A 82 -3.37 -13.75 -1.36
CA PHE A 82 -2.19 -13.50 -0.53
C PHE A 82 -2.10 -14.51 0.61
N GLY A 83 -0.85 -14.85 0.93
CA GLY A 83 -0.51 -15.72 2.05
C GLY A 83 -0.42 -14.97 3.38
N GLU A 84 0.02 -15.67 4.42
CA GLU A 84 0.28 -15.05 5.72
C GLU A 84 1.36 -13.98 5.63
N PHE A 85 1.11 -12.81 6.21
CA PHE A 85 2.08 -11.72 6.22
C PHE A 85 3.11 -11.94 7.32
N LYS A 86 4.40 -11.99 6.94
CA LYS A 86 5.52 -12.08 7.90
C LYS A 86 5.62 -10.87 8.84
N THR A 87 5.08 -9.73 8.43
CA THR A 87 5.11 -8.47 9.20
C THR A 87 4.33 -8.56 10.50
N ARG A 88 3.25 -9.35 10.55
CA ARG A 88 2.50 -9.58 11.79
C ARG A 88 1.74 -10.91 11.76
N PRO A 89 1.97 -11.82 12.73
CA PRO A 89 1.17 -13.01 12.88
C PRO A 89 -0.28 -12.64 13.23
N GLY A 90 -1.25 -13.30 12.59
CA GLY A 90 -2.69 -13.10 12.84
C GLY A 90 -3.47 -12.42 11.71
N ILE A 91 -2.81 -11.97 10.63
CA ILE A 91 -3.52 -11.59 9.40
C ILE A 91 -3.69 -12.86 8.56
N ALA A 92 -4.94 -13.29 8.40
CA ALA A 92 -5.29 -14.53 7.73
C ALA A 92 -4.96 -14.47 6.23
N THR A 93 -4.79 -15.66 5.63
CA THR A 93 -4.77 -15.81 4.18
C THR A 93 -6.11 -15.36 3.60
N GLY A 94 -6.08 -14.62 2.51
CA GLY A 94 -7.28 -13.98 1.98
C GLY A 94 -7.28 -13.87 0.47
N LYS A 95 -8.48 -13.60 -0.04
CA LYS A 95 -8.75 -13.38 -1.46
C LYS A 95 -9.52 -12.08 -1.60
N ILE A 96 -9.01 -11.18 -2.43
CA ILE A 96 -9.66 -9.90 -2.71
C ILE A 96 -9.91 -9.80 -4.20
N ALA A 97 -11.16 -9.54 -4.57
CA ALA A 97 -11.53 -9.19 -5.93
C ALA A 97 -11.66 -7.68 -6.07
N PHE A 98 -11.15 -7.14 -7.17
CA PHE A 98 -11.26 -5.71 -7.49
C PHE A 98 -12.19 -5.51 -8.69
N THR A 99 -13.14 -4.58 -8.56
CA THR A 99 -14.10 -4.26 -9.63
C THR A 99 -13.94 -2.85 -10.17
N LYS A 100 -13.32 -1.96 -9.39
CA LYS A 100 -13.12 -0.54 -9.74
C LYS A 100 -11.71 -0.12 -9.40
N LEU A 101 -11.24 0.95 -10.01
CA LEU A 101 -9.92 1.51 -9.71
C LEU A 101 -9.79 1.94 -8.24
N ASP A 102 -10.86 2.48 -7.64
CA ASP A 102 -10.85 2.92 -6.24
C ASP A 102 -10.60 1.77 -5.24
N HIS A 103 -10.81 0.51 -5.64
CA HIS A 103 -10.57 -0.64 -4.77
C HIS A 103 -9.08 -0.89 -4.50
N PHE A 104 -8.18 -0.24 -5.25
CA PHE A 104 -6.75 -0.26 -4.95
C PHE A 104 -6.37 0.66 -3.80
N GLU A 105 -7.30 1.47 -3.29
CA GLU A 105 -7.03 2.28 -2.11
C GLU A 105 -6.91 1.41 -0.85
N PRO A 106 -6.00 1.78 0.10
CA PRO A 106 -5.81 1.02 1.32
C PRO A 106 -7.09 0.87 2.17
N GLY A 107 -8.03 1.82 2.07
CA GLY A 107 -9.30 1.76 2.79
C GLY A 107 -10.11 0.51 2.41
N TYR A 108 -10.22 0.21 1.12
CA TYR A 108 -10.92 -0.98 0.65
C TYR A 108 -10.22 -2.26 1.11
N LEU A 109 -8.89 -2.32 1.02
CA LEU A 109 -8.10 -3.48 1.47
C LEU A 109 -8.32 -3.78 2.95
N VAL A 110 -8.35 -2.76 3.80
CA VAL A 110 -8.54 -2.93 5.25
C VAL A 110 -9.92 -3.51 5.58
N GLU A 111 -10.95 -3.20 4.80
CA GLU A 111 -12.30 -3.71 5.03
C GLU A 111 -12.51 -5.16 4.55
N HIS A 112 -11.76 -5.59 3.54
CA HIS A 112 -11.92 -6.91 2.90
C HIS A 112 -10.93 -7.97 3.41
N VAL A 113 -9.92 -7.56 4.18
CA VAL A 113 -8.97 -8.48 4.82
C VAL A 113 -9.41 -8.76 6.25
N ASP A 114 -9.69 -10.03 6.53
CA ASP A 114 -9.99 -10.51 7.87
C ASP A 114 -8.80 -10.26 8.81
N GLY A 115 -9.07 -9.72 9.99
CA GLY A 115 -8.07 -9.27 10.97
C GLY A 115 -7.68 -7.80 10.84
N LEU A 116 -7.49 -7.26 9.63
CA LEU A 116 -7.21 -5.82 9.46
C LEU A 116 -8.42 -4.95 9.80
N LYS A 117 -9.62 -5.43 9.43
CA LYS A 117 -10.89 -4.76 9.76
C LYS A 117 -11.08 -4.57 11.26
N GLU A 118 -10.76 -5.58 12.06
CA GLU A 118 -10.89 -5.52 13.52
C GLU A 118 -9.92 -4.49 14.12
N LEU A 119 -8.67 -4.51 13.67
CA LEU A 119 -7.65 -3.55 14.11
C LEU A 119 -8.01 -2.12 13.72
N TYR A 120 -8.55 -1.93 12.52
CA TYR A 120 -9.04 -0.62 12.09
C TYR A 120 -10.20 -0.14 12.96
N GLY A 121 -11.15 -1.03 13.29
CA GLY A 121 -12.23 -0.73 14.21
C GLY A 121 -11.74 -0.36 15.63
N GLN A 122 -10.75 -1.09 16.16
CA GLN A 122 -10.11 -0.76 17.44
C GLN A 122 -9.42 0.61 17.39
N ARG A 123 -8.68 0.90 16.31
CA ARG A 123 -8.04 2.21 16.10
C ARG A 123 -9.06 3.33 16.04
N GLN A 124 -10.19 3.12 15.35
CA GLN A 124 -11.24 4.12 15.26
C GLN A 124 -11.85 4.40 16.64
N ARG A 125 -12.12 3.36 17.44
CA ARG A 125 -12.60 3.52 18.83
C ARG A 125 -11.61 4.28 19.70
N LEU A 126 -10.30 4.01 19.56
CA LEU A 126 -9.27 4.74 20.29
C LEU A 126 -9.18 6.20 19.86
N ARG A 127 -9.31 6.49 18.56
CA ARG A 127 -9.37 7.87 18.04
C ARG A 127 -10.61 8.61 18.58
N ASP A 128 -11.76 7.95 18.55
CA ASP A 128 -13.01 8.51 19.06
C ASP A 128 -12.93 8.73 20.57
N LEU A 129 -12.27 7.84 21.30
CA LEU A 129 -11.99 7.97 22.73
C LEU A 129 -11.06 9.16 22.99
N MET A 130 -9.96 9.30 22.24
CA MET A 130 -9.04 10.43 22.35
C MET A 130 -9.77 11.77 22.14
N ALA A 131 -10.59 11.87 21.09
CA ALA A 131 -11.40 13.07 20.83
C ALA A 131 -12.40 13.36 21.96
N LYS A 132 -12.96 12.33 22.61
CA LYS A 132 -13.88 12.49 23.75
C LYS A 132 -13.16 12.87 25.05
N ILE A 133 -11.95 12.38 25.26
CA ILE A 133 -11.11 12.71 26.43
C ILE A 133 -10.73 14.18 26.40
N ASP A 134 -10.32 14.71 25.24
CA ASP A 134 -9.96 16.13 25.10
C ASP A 134 -11.12 17.08 25.46
N GLY A 135 -12.37 16.65 25.25
CA GLY A 135 -13.57 17.43 25.57
C GLY A 135 -14.15 17.21 26.97
N ASN A 136 -13.73 16.18 27.71
CA ASN A 136 -14.35 15.80 28.98
C ASN A 136 -13.30 15.49 30.06
N ARG A 137 -13.11 16.47 30.96
CA ARG A 137 -12.12 16.42 32.05
C ARG A 137 -12.40 15.32 33.08
N ASP A 138 -13.68 15.06 33.40
CA ASP A 138 -14.04 14.02 34.37
C ASP A 138 -13.69 12.61 33.84
N LEU A 139 -13.83 12.44 32.53
CA LEU A 139 -13.50 11.19 31.82
C LEU A 139 -11.99 10.98 31.73
N HIS A 140 -11.23 12.06 31.53
CA HIS A 140 -9.78 12.06 31.62
C HIS A 140 -9.31 11.59 33.00
N ASP A 141 -9.81 12.22 34.08
CA ASP A 141 -9.40 11.91 35.45
C ASP A 141 -9.75 10.46 35.86
N ALA A 142 -10.93 9.97 35.45
CA ALA A 142 -11.32 8.58 35.67
C ALA A 142 -10.39 7.59 34.94
N LEU A 143 -10.04 7.88 33.68
CA LEU A 143 -9.17 7.02 32.88
C LEU A 143 -7.73 7.01 33.43
N THR A 144 -7.18 8.14 33.84
CA THR A 144 -5.85 8.21 34.48
C THR A 144 -5.83 7.36 35.75
N SER A 145 -6.88 7.44 36.57
CA SER A 145 -6.98 6.62 37.78
C SER A 145 -7.05 5.11 37.50
N GLU A 146 -7.64 4.71 36.37
CA GLU A 146 -7.72 3.31 35.93
C GLU A 146 -6.38 2.84 35.34
N LEU A 147 -5.72 3.71 34.58
CA LEU A 147 -4.45 3.41 33.92
C LEU A 147 -3.31 3.29 34.95
N ASP A 148 -3.31 4.11 35.99
CA ASP A 148 -2.33 4.03 37.08
C ASP A 148 -2.42 2.69 37.81
N LYS A 149 -3.63 2.14 37.98
CA LYS A 149 -3.86 0.79 38.52
C LYS A 149 -3.41 -0.34 37.58
N THR A 150 -3.34 -0.08 36.28
CA THR A 150 -3.13 -1.09 35.20
C THR A 150 -1.80 -0.92 34.46
N SER A 151 -0.97 0.04 34.88
CA SER A 151 0.23 0.54 34.19
C SER A 151 1.30 -0.51 33.87
N GLY A 152 1.29 -1.66 34.55
CA GLY A 152 2.20 -2.77 34.27
C GLY A 152 2.00 -3.45 32.90
N GLN A 153 0.82 -3.33 32.28
CA GLN A 153 0.49 -4.12 31.08
C GLN A 153 0.60 -3.35 29.75
N PHE A 154 0.53 -2.01 29.78
CA PHE A 154 0.56 -1.19 28.56
C PHE A 154 1.97 -0.78 28.10
N GLY A 155 2.94 -0.68 29.00
CA GLY A 155 4.31 -0.27 28.66
C GLY A 155 5.01 -1.18 27.65
N GLY A 156 4.76 -2.49 27.71
CA GLY A 156 5.40 -3.48 26.82
C GLY A 156 4.97 -3.36 25.34
N TRP A 157 3.78 -2.83 25.07
CA TRP A 157 3.24 -2.73 23.70
C TRP A 157 3.64 -1.42 23.02
N VAL A 158 3.90 -0.36 23.78
CA VAL A 158 4.37 0.94 23.27
C VAL A 158 5.84 0.85 22.85
N GLU A 159 6.66 0.09 23.58
CA GLU A 159 8.06 -0.13 23.23
C GLU A 159 8.20 -0.98 21.95
N ALA A 160 7.31 -1.95 21.75
CA ALA A 160 7.27 -2.81 20.56
C ALA A 160 6.63 -2.14 19.32
N ALA A 161 5.92 -1.02 19.48
CA ALA A 161 5.20 -0.33 18.40
C ALA A 161 5.92 0.91 17.85
N LYS A 162 7.13 1.23 18.34
CA LYS A 162 7.99 2.22 17.67
C LYS A 162 8.26 1.71 16.25
N PRO A 163 7.98 2.48 15.19
CA PRO A 163 8.32 2.08 13.84
C PRO A 163 9.84 2.00 13.75
N GLY A 164 10.36 0.77 13.76
CA GLY A 164 11.74 0.52 13.42
C GLY A 164 11.94 0.84 11.95
N ASP A 165 12.92 1.70 11.67
CA ASP A 165 13.62 1.82 10.39
C ASP A 165 14.06 0.43 9.90
N LYS A 166 13.16 -0.28 9.21
CA LYS A 166 13.45 -1.55 8.55
C LYS A 166 13.14 -1.53 7.06
N ASP A 167 13.03 -0.33 6.49
CA ASP A 167 12.98 -0.11 5.05
C ASP A 167 14.19 0.72 4.60
N ALA A 168 15.38 0.17 4.81
CA ALA A 168 16.58 0.52 4.05
C ALA A 168 17.37 -0.78 3.81
N ALA A 169 17.06 -1.44 2.70
CA ALA A 169 17.91 -2.50 2.18
C ALA A 169 19.22 -1.89 1.66
N GLY A 170 20.35 -2.25 2.27
CA GLY A 170 21.67 -2.01 1.69
C GLY A 170 22.79 -1.82 2.71
N GLY A 171 23.33 -2.93 3.21
CA GLY A 171 24.73 -3.08 3.64
C GLY A 171 25.30 -2.09 4.66
N ALA A 172 25.30 -2.46 5.94
CA ALA A 172 26.45 -2.38 6.84
C ALA A 172 26.00 -2.84 8.23
N THR A 173 26.59 -3.94 8.70
CA THR A 173 26.58 -4.35 10.10
C THR A 173 27.43 -3.37 10.90
N ASP A 174 26.83 -2.28 11.39
CA ASP A 174 27.48 -1.37 12.32
C ASP A 174 27.11 -1.75 13.78
N PRO A 175 28.05 -2.27 14.59
CA PRO A 175 27.80 -2.61 15.99
C PRO A 175 27.65 -1.38 16.92
N ALA A 176 27.78 -0.16 16.37
CA ALA A 176 27.70 1.09 17.12
C ALA A 176 26.28 1.43 17.62
N GLY A 177 25.22 0.80 17.07
CA GLY A 177 23.83 1.07 17.45
C GLY A 177 23.27 0.21 18.60
N LEU A 178 24.03 -0.77 19.10
CA LEU A 178 23.57 -1.66 20.17
C LEU A 178 23.73 -0.95 21.53
N THR A 179 22.61 -0.72 22.22
CA THR A 179 22.65 -0.21 23.59
C THR A 179 23.27 -1.27 24.53
N PRO A 180 23.97 -0.86 25.61
CA PRO A 180 24.59 -1.79 26.56
C PRO A 180 23.60 -2.79 27.17
N GLU A 181 22.36 -2.36 27.37
CA GLU A 181 21.26 -3.19 27.90
C GLU A 181 20.80 -4.26 26.89
N ALA A 182 20.77 -3.92 25.59
CA ALA A 182 20.42 -4.86 24.53
C ALA A 182 21.48 -5.95 24.35
N LEU A 183 22.76 -5.63 24.64
CA LEU A 183 23.83 -6.64 24.66
C LEU A 183 23.69 -7.60 25.84
N ALA A 184 23.35 -7.10 27.03
CA ALA A 184 23.13 -7.94 28.20
C ALA A 184 21.92 -8.89 28.06
N ALA A 185 20.89 -8.47 27.31
CA ALA A 185 19.71 -9.27 27.02
C ALA A 185 19.92 -10.31 25.90
N LEU A 186 21.06 -10.29 25.19
CA LEU A 186 21.32 -11.17 24.07
C LEU A 186 21.61 -12.61 24.54
N ALA A 187 21.02 -13.61 23.88
CA ALA A 187 21.29 -15.00 24.21
C ALA A 187 22.79 -15.34 23.98
N PRO A 188 23.43 -16.12 24.87
CA PRO A 188 24.86 -16.45 24.78
C PRO A 188 25.24 -17.18 23.48
N GLU A 189 24.29 -17.81 22.81
CA GLU A 189 24.49 -18.47 21.50
C GLU A 189 24.67 -17.47 20.35
N ALA A 190 24.01 -16.32 20.42
CA ALA A 190 24.09 -15.29 19.38
C ALA A 190 25.47 -14.61 19.35
N LEU A 191 26.15 -14.53 20.50
CA LEU A 191 27.51 -14.01 20.59
C LEU A 191 28.56 -14.97 20.04
N LYS A 192 28.32 -16.29 20.08
CA LYS A 192 29.19 -17.28 19.42
C LYS A 192 29.17 -17.16 17.90
N ALA A 193 28.01 -16.77 17.34
CA ALA A 193 27.81 -16.60 15.91
C ALA A 193 28.31 -15.24 15.39
N ALA A 194 28.75 -14.33 16.26
CA ALA A 194 29.31 -13.05 15.88
C ALA A 194 30.71 -13.22 15.26
N SER A 195 31.01 -12.46 14.21
CA SER A 195 32.30 -12.51 13.53
C SER A 195 33.39 -11.77 14.33
N ASP A 196 34.65 -12.14 14.11
CA ASP A 196 35.79 -11.53 14.79
C ASP A 196 35.92 -10.02 14.51
N GLU A 197 35.47 -9.58 13.34
CA GLU A 197 35.39 -8.16 12.98
C GLU A 197 34.32 -7.42 13.80
N GLN A 198 33.17 -8.07 14.04
CA GLN A 198 32.10 -7.51 14.86
C GLN A 198 32.50 -7.41 16.33
N LEU A 199 33.25 -8.38 16.86
CA LEU A 199 33.76 -8.35 18.24
C LEU A 199 34.83 -7.26 18.45
N LYS A 200 35.66 -6.99 17.43
CA LYS A 200 36.65 -5.89 17.46
C LYS A 200 35.99 -4.51 17.38
N ALA A 201 34.86 -4.41 16.70
CA ALA A 201 34.15 -3.15 16.50
C ALA A 201 33.21 -2.76 17.67
N LEU A 202 33.08 -3.60 18.70
CA LEU A 202 32.37 -3.25 19.94
C LEU A 202 33.11 -2.16 20.74
N SER A 203 32.37 -1.20 21.27
CA SER A 203 32.90 -0.15 22.14
C SER A 203 33.33 -0.69 23.52
N THR A 204 34.16 0.06 24.25
CA THR A 204 34.60 -0.33 25.61
C THR A 204 33.44 -0.45 26.59
N GLU A 205 32.41 0.38 26.45
CA GLU A 205 31.19 0.32 27.28
C GLU A 205 30.36 -0.94 26.99
N GLN A 206 30.24 -1.30 25.70
CA GLN A 206 29.54 -2.49 25.25
C GLN A 206 30.23 -3.78 25.73
N LYS A 207 31.58 -3.81 25.71
CA LYS A 207 32.37 -4.92 26.24
C LYS A 207 32.23 -5.10 27.75
N ALA A 208 32.09 -4.01 28.50
CA ALA A 208 31.86 -4.04 29.94
C ALA A 208 30.46 -4.54 30.31
N ALA A 209 29.46 -4.30 29.46
CA ALA A 209 28.07 -4.71 29.68
C ALA A 209 27.79 -6.19 29.39
N LEU A 210 28.75 -6.93 28.80
CA LEU A 210 28.64 -8.38 28.60
C LEU A 210 28.62 -9.11 29.96
N THR A 211 27.59 -9.93 30.14
CA THR A 211 27.41 -10.73 31.37
C THR A 211 28.45 -11.85 31.48
N GLU A 212 28.70 -12.36 32.68
CA GLU A 212 29.65 -13.47 32.87
C GLU A 212 29.23 -14.73 32.12
N ALA A 213 27.92 -15.01 32.01
CA ALA A 213 27.40 -16.14 31.24
C ALA A 213 27.70 -16.01 29.73
N GLN A 214 27.67 -14.80 29.19
CA GLN A 214 28.00 -14.52 27.80
C GLN A 214 29.51 -14.64 27.53
N LYS A 215 30.34 -14.12 28.44
CA LYS A 215 31.81 -14.28 28.38
C LYS A 215 32.21 -15.75 28.49
N ALA A 216 31.52 -16.52 29.35
CA ALA A 216 31.71 -17.96 29.50
C ALA A 216 31.30 -18.77 28.24
N ALA A 217 30.42 -18.22 27.40
CA ALA A 217 30.00 -18.86 26.16
C ALA A 217 30.93 -18.62 24.97
N LEU A 218 31.74 -17.56 24.97
CA LEU A 218 32.66 -17.25 23.88
C LEU A 218 33.86 -18.22 23.81
N SER A 219 34.39 -18.43 22.60
CA SER A 219 35.63 -19.20 22.41
C SER A 219 36.84 -18.47 23.02
N ASP A 220 37.92 -19.20 23.30
CA ASP A 220 39.13 -18.60 23.87
C ASP A 220 39.74 -17.56 22.93
N GLU A 221 39.67 -17.77 21.61
CA GLU A 221 40.09 -16.80 20.60
C GLU A 221 39.21 -15.52 20.64
N GLN A 222 37.89 -15.67 20.71
CA GLN A 222 36.96 -14.54 20.79
C GLN A 222 37.11 -13.73 22.09
N ARG A 223 37.46 -14.39 23.20
CA ARG A 223 37.79 -13.72 24.48
C ARG A 223 39.04 -12.86 24.36
N THR A 224 40.08 -13.34 23.68
CA THR A 224 41.31 -12.54 23.47
C THR A 224 41.06 -11.29 22.62
N LEU A 225 40.07 -11.31 21.72
CA LEU A 225 39.69 -10.15 20.90
C LEU A 225 38.92 -9.07 21.67
N LEU A 226 38.27 -9.45 22.77
CA LEU A 226 37.52 -8.53 23.62
C LEU A 226 38.41 -7.79 24.63
N GLY A 227 39.58 -8.36 24.98
CA GLY A 227 40.55 -7.80 25.92
C GLY A 227 40.43 -8.40 27.31
#